data_AF-A0A285R3Z6-F1
#
_entry.id   AF-A0A285R3Z6-F1
#
_cell.length_a   1.000
_cell.length_b   1.000
_cell.length_c   1.000
_cell.angle_alpha   90.00
_cell.angle_beta   90.00
_cell.angle_gamma   90.00
#
_symmetry.space_group_name_H-M   'P 1'
#
loop_
_entity.id
_entity.type
_entity.pdbx_description
1 polymer ?
#
loop_
_entity_poly.entity_id
_entity_poly.type
_entity_poly.pdbx_seq_one_letter_code
_entity_poly.pdbx_strand_id
1 'polypeptide(L)'
;MSTSPEPPAAASADRPVHGSPCPRCVSPLTDDPRFLLWCPACDWNLVPGGDAAPEPTRRERAAIARTDRLYEEQATGGDSPTARRDWLLASAAAGLIHLVTVGIFALALWLLIAGTVVQRCVGAVVLVIAVTLRPRLGRLPKDAGVLDRAGAPALYGLADRVAAEVGARPVDVIQVTDEFNASYGLVGVRRRSVLRLGLPLWEVLDDRERTALLGHEFGHRVNGDRRRSFWLYSAVSALRAWYGMARPGHDGLVVGRDEVSMLVRLGAAFGRLVLRGVAWVLYQGLVLFDRLTSRAGQQAEYHSDVLAARVAGGKAARGTLAALLLFNSVDTAIHQIRAEERGRPRIFRARSRRTEDAPAPPAPDLLWERVREHLASVPAIERERLLRLSARDRSAVDGSHPPTHLRIALAARGGDGDGAVTAAESASIATELAPHRARIAAGLLAG
;
A
#
# COMPACT_ATOMS: atom_id res chain seq x y z
N MET A 1 44.20 -22.18 47.41
CA MET A 1 43.39 -22.90 46.41
C MET A 1 42.14 -22.06 46.19
N SER A 2 42.18 -21.18 45.18
CA SER A 2 41.03 -20.37 44.75
C SER A 2 40.34 -21.06 43.59
N THR A 3 39.04 -21.26 43.68
CA THR A 3 38.19 -21.68 42.56
C THR A 3 37.19 -20.56 42.28
N SER A 4 37.43 -19.81 41.20
CA SER A 4 36.51 -18.83 40.66
C SER A 4 35.27 -19.51 40.07
N PRO A 5 34.07 -18.89 40.13
CA PRO A 5 32.90 -19.41 39.45
C PRO A 5 32.99 -19.14 37.94
N GLU A 6 32.62 -20.16 37.16
CA GLU A 6 32.56 -20.17 35.70
C GLU A 6 31.47 -19.21 35.19
N PRO A 7 31.69 -18.44 34.11
CA PRO A 7 30.69 -17.53 33.57
C PRO A 7 29.54 -18.32 32.91
N PRO A 8 28.29 -17.81 32.94
CA PRO A 8 27.17 -18.48 32.29
C PRO A 8 27.42 -18.56 30.78
N ALA A 9 27.41 -19.79 30.27
CA ALA A 9 27.54 -20.08 28.85
C ALA A 9 26.50 -19.30 28.04
N ALA A 10 26.96 -18.64 26.96
CA ALA A 10 26.11 -17.99 25.98
C ALA A 10 25.06 -18.98 25.47
N ALA A 11 23.79 -18.58 25.54
CA ALA A 11 22.67 -19.37 25.04
C ALA A 11 22.87 -19.64 23.55
N SER A 12 23.17 -20.90 23.22
CA SER A 12 23.19 -21.41 21.86
C SER A 12 21.80 -21.27 21.23
N ALA A 13 21.70 -20.43 20.20
CA ALA A 13 20.58 -20.42 19.27
C ALA A 13 20.63 -21.70 18.41
N ASP A 14 19.90 -22.74 18.84
CA ASP A 14 19.34 -23.86 18.06
C ASP A 14 19.08 -25.07 18.96
N ARG A 15 18.13 -24.93 19.89
CA ARG A 15 17.46 -26.11 20.48
C ARG A 15 16.01 -26.11 20.02
N PRO A 16 15.54 -27.15 19.29
CA PRO A 16 14.14 -27.26 18.95
C PRO A 16 13.34 -27.45 20.25
N VAL A 17 12.56 -26.44 20.61
CA VAL A 17 11.52 -26.55 21.64
C VAL A 17 10.56 -27.63 21.12
N HIS A 18 10.40 -28.73 21.87
CA HIS A 18 9.51 -29.83 21.50
C HIS A 18 8.04 -29.34 21.48
N GLY A 19 7.58 -28.81 20.35
CA GLY A 19 6.19 -28.41 20.19
C GLY A 19 5.27 -29.62 20.02
N SER A 20 3.98 -29.39 20.26
CA SER A 20 2.95 -30.43 20.11
C SER A 20 2.93 -30.99 18.68
N PRO A 21 2.66 -32.29 18.49
CA PRO A 21 2.55 -32.88 17.16
C PRO A 21 1.37 -32.25 16.40
N CYS A 22 1.54 -32.09 15.09
CA CYS A 22 0.47 -31.62 14.22
C CYS A 22 -0.75 -32.57 14.31
N PRO A 23 -1.98 -32.06 14.53
CA PRO A 23 -3.16 -32.92 14.68
C PRO A 23 -3.53 -33.67 13.39
N ARG A 24 -3.08 -33.18 12.23
CA ARG A 24 -3.35 -33.79 10.92
C ARG A 24 -2.32 -34.82 10.43
N CYS A 25 -1.03 -34.54 10.60
CA CYS A 25 0.05 -35.36 10.03
C CYS A 25 1.13 -35.78 11.04
N VAL A 26 0.96 -35.45 12.32
CA VAL A 26 1.84 -35.84 13.45
C VAL A 26 3.26 -35.26 13.37
N SER A 27 3.59 -34.48 12.33
CA SER A 27 4.86 -33.78 12.23
C SER A 27 5.08 -32.85 13.44
N PRO A 28 6.31 -32.75 13.97
CA PRO A 28 6.62 -31.86 15.08
C PRO A 28 6.40 -30.41 14.66
N LEU A 29 5.73 -29.63 15.51
CA LEU A 29 5.52 -28.20 15.28
C LEU A 29 6.50 -27.38 16.10
N THR A 30 6.82 -26.17 15.62
CA THR A 30 7.52 -25.15 16.40
C THR A 30 6.47 -24.28 17.06
N ASP A 31 6.53 -24.13 18.38
CA ASP A 31 5.58 -23.34 19.15
C ASP A 31 6.23 -22.02 19.58
N ASP A 32 5.78 -20.91 18.97
CA ASP A 32 6.06 -19.54 19.44
C ASP A 32 4.70 -18.89 19.72
N PRO A 33 4.38 -18.58 20.99
CA PRO A 33 3.07 -18.08 21.37
C PRO A 33 2.72 -16.71 20.77
N ARG A 34 3.70 -16.02 20.16
CA ARG A 34 3.50 -14.73 19.48
C ARG A 34 2.89 -14.90 18.08
N PHE A 35 2.99 -16.08 17.49
CA PHE A 35 2.57 -16.35 16.12
C PHE A 35 1.55 -17.49 16.04
N LEU A 36 0.88 -17.59 14.90
CA LEU A 36 -0.10 -18.64 14.67
C LEU A 36 0.60 -19.99 14.52
N LEU A 37 0.26 -20.96 15.37
CA LEU A 37 0.74 -22.33 15.26
C LEU A 37 0.16 -22.99 14.00
N TRP A 38 1.01 -23.40 13.05
CA TRP A 38 0.61 -24.03 11.80
C TRP A 38 1.62 -25.10 11.36
N CYS A 39 1.23 -25.99 10.45
CA CYS A 39 2.07 -27.09 9.99
C CYS A 39 2.60 -26.88 8.57
N PRO A 40 3.93 -26.75 8.36
CA PRO A 40 4.52 -26.63 7.02
C PRO A 40 4.48 -27.93 6.22
N ALA A 41 4.28 -29.08 6.87
CA ALA A 41 4.26 -30.39 6.20
C ALA A 41 2.92 -30.68 5.51
N CYS A 42 1.80 -30.20 6.06
CA CYS A 42 0.46 -30.48 5.51
C CYS A 42 -0.47 -29.25 5.41
N ASP A 43 0.08 -28.06 5.62
CA ASP A 43 -0.63 -26.76 5.64
C ASP A 43 -1.78 -26.66 6.66
N TRP A 44 -1.80 -27.52 7.67
CA TRP A 44 -2.79 -27.40 8.75
C TRP A 44 -2.67 -26.04 9.43
N ASN A 45 -3.81 -25.38 9.63
CA ASN A 45 -3.93 -24.05 10.23
C ASN A 45 -3.13 -22.93 9.51
N LEU A 46 -2.76 -23.12 8.24
CA LEU A 46 -2.13 -22.06 7.44
C LEU A 46 -3.02 -20.80 7.38
N VAL A 47 -4.33 -21.02 7.17
CA VAL A 47 -5.39 -20.03 7.37
C VAL A 47 -6.25 -20.52 8.55
N PRO A 48 -6.41 -19.74 9.62
CA PRO A 48 -7.29 -20.10 10.72
C PRO A 48 -8.71 -20.44 10.25
N GLY A 49 -9.18 -21.66 10.56
CA GLY A 49 -10.49 -22.14 10.11
C GLY A 49 -10.61 -22.40 8.59
N GLY A 50 -9.50 -22.34 7.86
CA GLY A 50 -9.46 -22.40 6.40
C GLY A 50 -9.46 -23.80 5.78
N ASP A 51 -9.42 -24.86 6.60
CA ASP A 51 -9.49 -26.25 6.11
C ASP A 51 -10.82 -26.55 5.38
N ALA A 52 -11.84 -25.72 5.58
CA ALA A 52 -13.15 -25.76 4.90
C ALA A 52 -13.35 -24.62 3.88
N ALA A 53 -12.28 -23.99 3.37
CA ALA A 53 -12.42 -22.92 2.38
C ALA A 53 -13.17 -23.44 1.14
N PRO A 54 -14.19 -22.73 0.64
CA PRO A 54 -14.97 -23.18 -0.49
C PRO A 54 -14.10 -23.36 -1.73
N GLU A 55 -14.45 -24.35 -2.55
CA GLU A 55 -13.85 -24.56 -3.87
C GLU A 55 -13.84 -23.25 -4.67
N PRO A 56 -12.74 -22.93 -5.39
CA PRO A 56 -12.70 -21.73 -6.20
C PRO A 56 -13.81 -21.78 -7.25
N THR A 57 -14.54 -20.68 -7.36
CA THR A 57 -15.55 -20.45 -8.39
C THR A 57 -14.91 -20.54 -9.78
N ARG A 58 -15.74 -20.75 -10.82
CA ARG A 58 -15.25 -20.73 -12.22
C ARG A 58 -14.51 -19.42 -12.56
N ARG A 59 -14.94 -18.30 -11.97
CA ARG A 59 -14.31 -16.99 -12.17
C ARG A 59 -12.91 -16.94 -11.54
N GLU A 60 -12.78 -17.37 -10.29
CA GLU A 60 -11.49 -17.43 -9.58
C GLU A 60 -10.52 -18.39 -10.28
N ARG A 61 -10.96 -19.58 -10.73
CA ARG A 61 -10.09 -20.49 -11.50
C ARG A 61 -9.58 -19.86 -12.78
N ALA A 62 -10.45 -19.16 -13.51
CA ALA A 62 -10.05 -18.45 -14.71
C ALA A 62 -9.08 -17.31 -14.39
N ALA A 63 -9.22 -16.65 -13.24
CA ALA A 63 -8.29 -15.61 -12.79
C ALA A 63 -6.91 -16.20 -12.45
N ILE A 64 -6.87 -17.32 -11.74
CA ILE A 64 -5.63 -18.03 -11.37
C ILE A 64 -4.89 -18.41 -12.65
N ALA A 65 -5.59 -19.09 -13.57
CA ALA A 65 -5.01 -19.48 -14.85
C ALA A 65 -4.52 -18.30 -15.70
N ARG A 66 -5.15 -17.12 -15.63
CA ARG A 66 -4.66 -15.91 -16.31
C ARG A 66 -3.37 -15.37 -15.67
N THR A 67 -3.30 -15.38 -14.35
CA THR A 67 -2.15 -14.89 -13.57
C THR A 67 -0.94 -15.80 -13.79
N ASP A 68 -1.13 -17.13 -13.74
CA ASP A 68 -0.08 -18.12 -13.98
C ASP A 68 0.46 -18.01 -15.41
N ARG A 69 -0.42 -17.92 -16.42
CA ARG A 69 0.01 -17.70 -17.81
C ARG A 69 0.80 -16.41 -17.96
N LEU A 70 0.38 -15.33 -17.30
CA LEU A 70 1.10 -14.06 -17.37
C LEU A 70 2.49 -14.20 -16.72
N TYR A 71 2.60 -14.87 -15.58
CA TYR A 71 3.88 -15.15 -14.96
C TYR A 71 4.81 -15.93 -15.91
N GLU A 72 4.32 -17.01 -16.55
CA GLU A 72 5.12 -17.78 -17.50
C GLU A 72 5.54 -16.96 -18.73
N GLU A 73 4.65 -16.12 -19.27
CA GLU A 73 4.97 -15.18 -20.36
C GLU A 73 6.11 -14.22 -19.94
N GLN A 74 6.06 -13.66 -18.73
CA GLN A 74 7.11 -12.78 -18.22
C GLN A 74 8.42 -13.54 -17.93
N ALA A 75 8.32 -14.76 -17.38
CA ALA A 75 9.46 -15.61 -17.07
C ALA A 75 10.22 -16.09 -18.32
N THR A 76 9.54 -16.12 -19.48
CA THR A 76 10.10 -16.47 -20.79
C THR A 76 10.47 -15.26 -21.65
N GLY A 77 10.17 -14.03 -21.20
CA GLY A 77 10.49 -12.79 -21.91
C GLY A 77 9.59 -12.49 -23.13
N GLY A 78 8.38 -13.04 -23.18
CA GLY A 78 7.45 -12.86 -24.30
C GLY A 78 6.53 -11.63 -24.18
N ASP A 79 6.36 -10.89 -25.28
CA ASP A 79 5.34 -9.83 -25.41
C ASP A 79 4.02 -10.38 -25.98
N SER A 80 2.88 -10.05 -25.37
CA SER A 80 1.56 -10.61 -25.73
C SER A 80 0.62 -9.60 -26.43
N PRO A 81 -0.04 -9.96 -27.55
CA PRO A 81 -0.98 -9.10 -28.29
C PRO A 81 -2.25 -8.68 -27.51
N THR A 82 -2.63 -9.46 -26.49
CA THR A 82 -3.85 -9.25 -25.68
C THR A 82 -3.85 -7.91 -24.95
N ALA A 83 -2.68 -7.43 -24.53
CA ALA A 83 -2.51 -6.18 -23.81
C ALA A 83 -3.00 -4.93 -24.57
N ARG A 84 -3.02 -4.99 -25.92
CA ARG A 84 -3.49 -3.87 -26.75
C ARG A 84 -5.01 -3.71 -26.74
N ARG A 85 -5.77 -4.81 -26.77
CA ARG A 85 -7.24 -4.78 -26.83
C ARG A 85 -7.84 -4.26 -25.54
N ASP A 86 -7.41 -4.79 -24.41
CA ASP A 86 -7.93 -4.40 -23.09
C ASP A 86 -7.63 -2.92 -22.80
N TRP A 87 -6.46 -2.45 -23.22
CA TRP A 87 -6.11 -1.03 -23.15
C TRP A 87 -7.02 -0.14 -24.01
N LEU A 88 -7.36 -0.55 -25.24
CA LEU A 88 -8.28 0.21 -26.09
C LEU A 88 -9.67 0.29 -25.45
N LEU A 89 -10.17 -0.82 -24.90
CA LEU A 89 -11.45 -0.86 -24.18
C LEU A 89 -11.43 0.02 -22.93
N ALA A 90 -10.37 -0.05 -22.12
CA ALA A 90 -10.21 0.82 -20.96
C ALA A 90 -10.14 2.31 -21.37
N SER A 91 -9.47 2.62 -22.47
CA SER A 91 -9.34 3.99 -23.00
C SER A 91 -10.66 4.52 -23.53
N ALA A 92 -11.45 3.68 -24.21
CA ALA A 92 -12.80 4.01 -24.66
C ALA A 92 -13.75 4.26 -23.50
N ALA A 93 -13.73 3.38 -22.48
CA ALA A 93 -14.49 3.57 -21.25
C ALA A 93 -14.09 4.87 -20.53
N ALA A 94 -12.79 5.20 -20.50
CA ALA A 94 -12.31 6.45 -19.91
C ALA A 94 -12.80 7.67 -20.69
N GLY A 95 -12.82 7.58 -22.03
CA GLY A 95 -13.40 8.59 -22.89
C GLY A 95 -14.88 8.83 -22.59
N LEU A 96 -15.68 7.76 -22.40
CA LEU A 96 -17.08 7.89 -22.03
C LEU A 96 -17.27 8.62 -20.70
N ILE A 97 -16.46 8.31 -19.68
CA ILE A 97 -16.51 9.01 -18.38
C ILE A 97 -16.18 10.49 -18.54
N HIS A 98 -15.13 10.82 -19.28
CA HIS A 98 -14.75 12.21 -19.53
C HIS A 98 -15.82 12.96 -20.31
N LEU A 99 -16.41 12.35 -21.34
CA LEU A 99 -17.51 12.93 -22.12
C LEU A 99 -18.75 13.19 -21.27
N VAL A 100 -19.12 12.26 -20.38
CA VAL A 100 -20.23 12.47 -19.43
C VAL A 100 -19.90 13.60 -18.45
N THR A 101 -18.66 13.67 -17.94
CA THR A 101 -18.21 14.78 -17.06
C THR A 101 -18.36 16.14 -17.77
N VAL A 102 -17.84 16.24 -19.00
CA VAL A 102 -17.89 17.46 -19.80
C VAL A 102 -19.32 17.79 -20.20
N GLY A 103 -20.14 16.80 -20.52
CA GLY A 103 -21.56 16.97 -20.85
C GLY A 103 -22.37 17.54 -19.69
N ILE A 104 -22.16 17.05 -18.46
CA ILE A 104 -22.81 17.60 -17.25
C ILE A 104 -22.37 19.05 -17.02
N PHE A 105 -21.08 19.35 -17.20
CA PHE A 105 -20.56 20.71 -17.07
C PHE A 105 -21.15 21.66 -18.14
N ALA A 106 -21.21 21.23 -19.40
CA ALA A 106 -21.77 22.00 -20.50
C ALA A 106 -23.27 22.24 -20.31
N LEU A 107 -24.02 21.24 -19.84
CA LEU A 107 -25.44 21.37 -19.48
C LEU A 107 -25.64 22.40 -18.38
N ALA A 108 -24.81 22.36 -17.34
CA ALA A 108 -24.86 23.34 -16.24
C ALA A 108 -24.66 24.77 -16.76
N LEU A 109 -23.66 24.98 -17.63
CA LEU A 109 -23.37 26.28 -18.22
C LEU A 109 -24.51 26.76 -19.14
N TRP A 110 -25.08 25.86 -19.95
CA TRP A 110 -26.22 26.18 -20.80
C TRP A 110 -27.45 26.60 -19.98
N LEU A 111 -27.77 25.88 -18.89
CA LEU A 111 -28.86 26.25 -17.98
C LEU A 111 -28.64 27.63 -17.31
N LEU A 112 -27.38 27.98 -17.02
CA LEU A 112 -27.03 29.28 -16.45
C LEU A 112 -27.18 30.44 -17.45
N ILE A 113 -26.85 30.21 -18.72
CA ILE A 113 -26.87 31.26 -19.76
C ILE A 113 -28.28 31.43 -20.35
N ALA A 114 -28.90 30.33 -20.77
CA ALA A 114 -30.14 30.32 -21.55
C ALA A 114 -31.40 30.03 -20.71
N GLY A 115 -31.24 29.61 -19.46
CA GLY A 115 -32.35 29.16 -18.62
C GLY A 115 -33.16 30.29 -17.96
N THR A 116 -34.37 29.94 -17.54
CA THR A 116 -35.21 30.73 -16.63
C THR A 116 -34.56 30.87 -15.24
N VAL A 117 -35.11 31.71 -14.35
CA VAL A 117 -34.58 31.91 -12.98
C VAL A 117 -34.44 30.57 -12.23
N VAL A 118 -35.45 29.71 -12.32
CA VAL A 118 -35.42 28.38 -11.68
C VAL A 118 -34.35 27.49 -12.32
N GLN A 119 -34.26 27.47 -13.66
CA GLN A 119 -33.25 26.69 -14.38
C GLN A 119 -31.83 27.17 -14.08
N ARG A 120 -31.61 28.48 -13.87
CA ARG A 120 -30.31 29.02 -13.45
C ARG A 120 -29.93 28.56 -12.05
N CYS A 121 -30.89 28.50 -11.11
CA CYS A 121 -30.63 27.94 -9.78
C CYS A 121 -30.23 26.46 -9.87
N VAL A 122 -30.94 25.68 -10.68
CA VAL A 122 -30.58 24.27 -10.96
C VAL A 122 -29.20 24.19 -11.62
N GLY A 123 -28.94 25.03 -12.62
CA GLY A 123 -27.65 25.11 -13.31
C GLY A 123 -26.49 25.42 -12.37
N ALA A 124 -26.68 26.31 -11.38
CA ALA A 124 -25.69 26.61 -10.37
C ALA A 124 -25.38 25.38 -9.48
N VAL A 125 -26.41 24.66 -9.03
CA VAL A 125 -26.25 23.42 -8.25
C VAL A 125 -25.54 22.34 -9.08
N VAL A 126 -25.96 22.14 -10.33
CA VAL A 126 -25.33 21.17 -11.24
C VAL A 126 -23.88 21.56 -11.54
N LEU A 127 -23.57 22.86 -11.65
CA LEU A 127 -22.20 23.35 -11.84
C LEU A 127 -21.32 23.03 -10.63
N VAL A 128 -21.81 23.25 -9.40
CA VAL A 128 -21.10 22.85 -8.18
C VAL A 128 -20.83 21.35 -8.19
N ILE A 129 -21.83 20.53 -8.53
CA ILE A 129 -21.66 19.08 -8.67
C ILE A 129 -20.60 18.77 -9.73
N ALA A 130 -20.71 19.28 -10.96
CA ALA A 130 -19.75 19.05 -12.04
C ALA A 130 -18.32 19.41 -11.64
N VAL A 131 -18.14 20.55 -10.96
CA VAL A 131 -16.85 20.99 -10.43
C VAL A 131 -16.33 20.01 -9.38
N THR A 132 -17.16 19.45 -8.50
CA THR A 132 -16.72 18.43 -7.52
C THR A 132 -16.41 17.07 -8.15
N LEU A 133 -17.07 16.73 -9.25
CA LEU A 133 -16.88 15.50 -10.02
C LEU A 133 -15.63 15.52 -10.92
N ARG A 134 -14.99 16.68 -11.10
CA ARG A 134 -13.82 16.84 -11.96
C ARG A 134 -12.66 15.93 -11.50
N PRO A 135 -11.85 15.41 -12.44
CA PRO A 135 -10.66 14.65 -12.08
C PRO A 135 -9.72 15.44 -11.18
N ARG A 136 -9.35 14.86 -10.04
CA ARG A 136 -8.38 15.46 -9.11
C ARG A 136 -6.97 15.06 -9.53
N LEU A 137 -6.17 16.04 -9.94
CA LEU A 137 -4.80 15.81 -10.42
C LEU A 137 -3.77 15.65 -9.29
N GLY A 138 -4.23 15.45 -8.05
CA GLY A 138 -3.41 15.61 -6.86
C GLY A 138 -2.93 17.05 -6.66
N ARG A 139 -2.34 17.29 -5.49
CA ARG A 139 -1.64 18.54 -5.18
C ARG A 139 -0.25 18.17 -4.70
N LEU A 140 0.70 19.10 -4.90
CA LEU A 140 2.00 18.97 -4.25
C LEU A 140 1.75 18.96 -2.73
N PRO A 141 2.33 18.00 -1.99
CA PRO A 141 2.24 18.03 -0.54
C PRO A 141 2.84 19.35 -0.05
N LYS A 142 2.12 20.04 0.82
CA LYS A 142 2.54 21.33 1.42
C LYS A 142 2.79 21.21 2.93
N ASP A 143 2.66 20.01 3.47
CA ASP A 143 2.52 19.73 4.90
C ASP A 143 3.77 19.09 5.51
N ALA A 144 3.63 18.60 6.75
CA ALA A 144 4.65 17.89 7.50
C ALA A 144 5.26 16.70 6.72
N GLY A 145 6.58 16.54 6.84
CA GLY A 145 7.31 15.43 6.22
C GLY A 145 7.85 15.70 4.82
N VAL A 146 7.62 16.89 4.26
CA VAL A 146 8.24 17.26 2.97
C VAL A 146 9.71 17.61 3.18
N LEU A 147 10.58 16.90 2.46
CA LEU A 147 12.01 17.17 2.35
C LEU A 147 12.28 17.90 1.03
N ASP A 148 13.13 18.91 1.10
CA ASP A 148 13.73 19.50 -0.08
C ASP A 148 15.15 18.94 -0.30
N ARG A 149 15.73 19.27 -1.45
CA ARG A 149 17.06 18.78 -1.85
C ARG A 149 18.18 19.28 -0.93
N ALA A 150 18.00 20.42 -0.27
CA ALA A 150 19.00 20.98 0.64
C ALA A 150 18.95 20.29 2.01
N GLY A 151 17.77 19.88 2.46
CA GLY A 151 17.56 19.19 3.73
C GLY A 151 17.84 17.68 3.70
N ALA A 152 17.82 17.05 2.53
CA ALA A 152 18.13 15.62 2.38
C ALA A 152 18.99 15.29 1.13
N PRO A 153 20.18 15.89 0.98
CA PRO A 153 21.00 15.74 -0.22
C PRO A 153 21.41 14.29 -0.51
N ALA A 154 21.70 13.47 0.50
CA ALA A 154 22.07 12.07 0.32
C ALA A 154 20.87 11.23 -0.15
N LEU A 155 19.68 11.42 0.45
CA LEU A 155 18.48 10.71 0.01
C LEU A 155 18.10 11.07 -1.43
N TYR A 156 18.17 12.35 -1.78
CA TYR A 156 17.97 12.80 -3.15
C TYR A 156 19.06 12.27 -4.10
N GLY A 157 20.31 12.21 -3.66
CA GLY A 157 21.42 11.64 -4.44
C GLY A 157 21.20 10.16 -4.77
N LEU A 158 20.80 9.35 -3.78
CA LEU A 158 20.41 7.96 -4.00
C LEU A 158 19.22 7.86 -4.97
N ALA A 159 18.16 8.64 -4.73
CA ALA A 159 16.98 8.65 -5.59
C ALA A 159 17.32 9.03 -7.04
N ASP A 160 18.19 10.03 -7.26
CA ASP A 160 18.60 10.45 -8.59
C ASP A 160 19.44 9.39 -9.31
N ARG A 161 20.34 8.68 -8.61
CA ARG A 161 21.11 7.56 -9.18
C ARG A 161 20.20 6.39 -9.58
N VAL A 162 19.27 6.01 -8.70
CA VAL A 162 18.30 4.95 -9.00
C VAL A 162 17.39 5.36 -10.15
N ALA A 163 16.91 6.62 -10.17
CA ALA A 163 16.11 7.14 -11.27
C ALA A 163 16.88 7.13 -12.60
N ALA A 164 18.16 7.51 -12.59
CA ALA A 164 19.00 7.45 -13.78
C ALA A 164 19.19 6.02 -14.31
N GLU A 165 19.44 5.05 -13.41
CA GLU A 165 19.62 3.65 -13.79
C GLU A 165 18.37 3.03 -14.42
N VAL A 166 17.18 3.34 -13.88
CA VAL A 166 15.93 2.84 -14.46
C VAL A 166 15.42 3.67 -15.63
N GLY A 167 15.96 4.88 -15.87
CA GLY A 167 15.47 5.82 -16.90
C GLY A 167 14.24 6.64 -16.50
N ALA A 168 14.02 6.83 -15.19
CA ALA A 168 12.94 7.66 -14.65
C ALA A 168 13.36 9.14 -14.55
N ARG A 169 12.36 10.03 -14.44
CA ARG A 169 12.60 11.44 -14.17
C ARG A 169 13.08 11.63 -12.71
N PRO A 170 14.08 12.49 -12.45
CA PRO A 170 14.47 12.87 -11.10
C PRO A 170 13.28 13.30 -10.23
N VAL A 171 13.39 13.06 -8.92
CA VAL A 171 12.35 13.41 -7.96
C VAL A 171 12.35 14.92 -7.72
N ASP A 172 11.20 15.57 -7.84
CA ASP A 172 11.05 16.99 -7.52
C ASP A 172 10.88 17.18 -6.00
N VAL A 173 10.09 16.32 -5.34
CA VAL A 173 9.77 16.40 -3.91
C VAL A 173 9.75 15.01 -3.27
N ILE A 174 10.39 14.86 -2.11
CA ILE A 174 10.27 13.68 -1.25
C ILE A 174 9.36 14.01 -0.06
N GLN A 175 8.41 13.13 0.23
CA GLN A 175 7.52 13.25 1.39
C GLN A 175 7.65 12.00 2.27
N VAL A 176 8.02 12.18 3.53
CA VAL A 176 8.12 11.10 4.51
C VAL A 176 6.80 10.93 5.28
N THR A 177 6.19 9.76 5.16
CA THR A 177 4.86 9.42 5.71
C THR A 177 4.96 8.34 6.79
N ASP A 178 3.89 8.15 7.54
CA ASP A 178 3.69 7.10 8.55
C ASP A 178 3.09 5.81 7.98
N GLU A 179 2.91 5.73 6.66
CA GLU A 179 2.37 4.55 5.98
C GLU A 179 3.44 3.45 5.87
N PHE A 180 3.06 2.18 5.94
CA PHE A 180 3.95 1.08 5.57
C PHE A 180 3.91 0.86 4.05
N ASN A 181 4.40 1.84 3.30
CA ASN A 181 4.36 1.83 1.84
C ASN A 181 5.39 2.80 1.23
N ALA A 182 5.64 2.70 -0.06
CA ALA A 182 6.26 3.77 -0.84
C ALA A 182 5.42 4.04 -2.09
N SER A 183 5.51 5.24 -2.64
CA SER A 183 4.90 5.52 -3.93
C SER A 183 5.63 6.60 -4.69
N TYR A 184 5.81 6.40 -6.00
CA TYR A 184 6.26 7.46 -6.90
C TYR A 184 5.15 7.85 -7.90
N GLY A 185 4.94 9.16 -8.06
CA GLY A 185 3.89 9.66 -8.96
C GLY A 185 4.06 11.11 -9.38
N LEU A 186 3.24 11.55 -10.33
CA LEU A 186 3.21 12.93 -10.81
C LEU A 186 1.95 13.63 -10.29
N VAL A 187 2.09 14.82 -9.72
CA VAL A 187 0.96 15.60 -9.19
C VAL A 187 0.87 17.00 -9.79
N GLY A 188 -0.36 17.52 -9.81
CA GLY A 188 -0.67 18.87 -10.28
C GLY A 188 -0.56 19.05 -11.79
N VAL A 189 -0.98 20.22 -12.27
CA VAL A 189 -0.98 20.58 -13.69
C VAL A 189 0.45 20.62 -14.26
N ARG A 190 1.43 21.05 -13.46
CA ARG A 190 2.85 21.07 -13.82
C ARG A 190 3.53 19.69 -13.77
N ARG A 191 2.79 18.63 -13.41
CA ARG A 191 3.27 17.23 -13.35
C ARG A 191 4.59 17.10 -12.57
N ARG A 192 4.60 17.59 -11.32
CA ARG A 192 5.77 17.50 -10.44
C ARG A 192 5.90 16.08 -9.90
N SER A 193 7.11 15.52 -9.90
CA SER A 193 7.39 14.17 -9.39
C SER A 193 7.47 14.15 -7.86
N VAL A 194 6.67 13.30 -7.23
CA VAL A 194 6.62 13.15 -5.79
C VAL A 194 6.93 11.69 -5.45
N LEU A 195 7.96 11.50 -4.63
CA LEU A 195 8.24 10.24 -3.97
C LEU A 195 7.68 10.32 -2.55
N ARG A 196 6.69 9.50 -2.22
CA ARG A 196 6.25 9.29 -0.84
C ARG A 196 6.98 8.08 -0.29
N LEU A 197 7.63 8.29 0.84
CA LEU A 197 8.42 7.28 1.51
C LEU A 197 7.83 7.05 2.89
N GLY A 198 7.17 5.91 3.05
CA GLY A 198 6.66 5.44 4.32
C GLY A 198 7.79 5.00 5.22
N LEU A 199 7.98 5.73 6.32
CA LEU A 199 9.09 5.50 7.23
C LEU A 199 9.02 4.11 7.90
N PRO A 200 7.85 3.58 8.33
CA PRO A 200 7.78 2.21 8.84
C PRO A 200 8.28 1.14 7.88
N LEU A 201 8.04 1.29 6.57
CA LEU A 201 8.60 0.38 5.57
C LEU A 201 10.11 0.62 5.40
N TRP A 202 10.56 1.87 5.33
CA TRP A 202 11.96 2.21 5.16
C TRP A 202 12.86 1.72 6.31
N GLU A 203 12.39 1.77 7.54
CA GLU A 203 13.15 1.39 8.75
C GLU A 203 13.41 -0.12 8.85
N VAL A 204 12.58 -0.94 8.20
CA VAL A 204 12.67 -2.41 8.29
C VAL A 204 13.48 -3.03 7.15
N LEU A 205 13.80 -2.22 6.13
CA LEU A 205 14.61 -2.61 4.98
C LEU A 205 16.08 -2.32 5.24
N ASP A 206 16.95 -3.21 4.76
CA ASP A 206 18.38 -2.94 4.65
C ASP A 206 18.69 -1.93 3.52
N ASP A 207 19.94 -1.51 3.42
CA ASP A 207 20.34 -0.46 2.46
C ASP A 207 20.17 -0.85 0.99
N ARG A 208 20.37 -2.14 0.67
CA ARG A 208 20.15 -2.63 -0.69
C ARG A 208 18.67 -2.80 -0.96
N GLU A 209 17.91 -3.29 0.00
CA GLU A 209 16.45 -3.40 -0.08
C GLU A 209 15.78 -2.03 -0.23
N ARG A 210 16.26 -0.99 0.47
CA ARG A 210 15.85 0.41 0.25
C ARG A 210 16.11 0.87 -1.18
N THR A 211 17.25 0.50 -1.74
CA THR A 211 17.61 0.81 -3.13
C THR A 211 16.71 0.04 -4.11
N ALA A 212 16.40 -1.22 -3.81
CA ALA A 212 15.47 -2.04 -4.59
C ALA A 212 14.05 -1.47 -4.57
N LEU A 213 13.57 -1.00 -3.41
CA LEU A 213 12.30 -0.32 -3.24
C LEU A 213 12.20 0.92 -4.14
N LEU A 214 13.23 1.77 -4.15
CA LEU A 214 13.28 2.92 -5.06
C LEU A 214 13.27 2.51 -6.53
N GLY A 215 14.02 1.46 -6.88
CA GLY A 215 14.05 0.90 -8.24
C GLY A 215 12.68 0.41 -8.68
N HIS A 216 11.95 -0.25 -7.78
CA HIS A 216 10.57 -0.69 -8.01
C HIS A 216 9.63 0.51 -8.25
N GLU A 217 9.65 1.50 -7.35
CA GLU A 217 8.76 2.66 -7.44
C GLU A 217 8.99 3.50 -8.70
N PHE A 218 10.25 3.69 -9.09
CA PHE A 218 10.58 4.39 -10.33
C PHE A 218 10.27 3.55 -11.57
N GLY A 219 10.41 2.22 -11.49
CA GLY A 219 10.04 1.28 -12.54
C GLY A 219 8.61 1.48 -13.01
N HIS A 220 7.66 1.65 -12.10
CA HIS A 220 6.26 1.93 -12.44
C HIS A 220 6.06 3.08 -13.44
N ARG A 221 6.96 4.08 -13.44
CA ARG A 221 6.83 5.23 -14.33
C ARG A 221 7.42 4.99 -15.71
N VAL A 222 8.53 4.26 -15.79
CA VAL A 222 9.28 4.00 -17.04
C VAL A 222 8.59 2.92 -17.85
N ASN A 223 7.99 1.95 -17.17
CA ASN A 223 7.35 0.76 -17.74
C ASN A 223 6.08 1.07 -18.55
N GLY A 224 5.76 2.36 -18.72
CA GLY A 224 4.60 2.79 -19.48
C GLY A 224 3.30 2.27 -18.89
N ASP A 225 3.23 2.08 -17.55
CA ASP A 225 2.03 1.60 -16.85
C ASP A 225 0.83 2.43 -17.32
N ARG A 226 0.05 1.82 -18.21
CA ARG A 226 -1.02 2.50 -18.92
C ARG A 226 -2.14 2.88 -17.95
N ARG A 227 -2.28 2.16 -16.83
CA ARG A 227 -3.22 2.46 -15.76
C ARG A 227 -2.84 3.75 -15.03
N ARG A 228 -1.54 3.99 -14.85
CA ARG A 228 -0.98 5.26 -14.34
C ARG A 228 -0.89 6.36 -15.40
N SER A 229 -1.37 6.11 -16.63
CA SER A 229 -1.53 7.19 -17.61
C SER A 229 -2.52 8.22 -17.07
N PHE A 230 -2.25 9.49 -17.35
CA PHE A 230 -3.10 10.59 -16.94
C PHE A 230 -4.56 10.38 -17.38
N TRP A 231 -4.77 9.83 -18.58
CA TRP A 231 -6.10 9.59 -19.15
C TRP A 231 -6.92 8.59 -18.34
N LEU A 232 -6.37 7.40 -18.05
CA LEU A 232 -7.07 6.38 -17.27
C LEU A 232 -7.18 6.77 -15.79
N TYR A 233 -6.11 7.31 -15.21
CA TYR A 233 -6.09 7.73 -13.81
C TYR A 233 -7.15 8.81 -13.53
N SER A 234 -7.27 9.80 -14.41
CA SER A 234 -8.27 10.87 -14.27
C SER A 234 -9.70 10.34 -14.38
N ALA A 235 -9.96 9.39 -15.29
CA ALA A 235 -11.28 8.76 -15.43
C ALA A 235 -11.66 7.93 -14.20
N VAL A 236 -10.75 7.08 -13.70
CA VAL A 236 -10.98 6.29 -12.47
C VAL A 236 -11.18 7.21 -11.26
N SER A 237 -10.41 8.30 -11.17
CA SER A 237 -10.56 9.29 -10.10
C SER A 237 -11.92 10.00 -10.15
N ALA A 238 -12.39 10.37 -11.35
CA ALA A 238 -13.72 10.93 -11.54
C ALA A 238 -14.79 9.90 -11.14
N LEU A 239 -14.70 8.66 -11.63
CA LEU A 239 -15.66 7.61 -11.34
C LEU A 239 -15.74 7.29 -9.83
N ARG A 240 -14.61 7.29 -9.12
CA ARG A 240 -14.60 7.17 -7.65
C ARG A 240 -15.29 8.35 -6.97
N ALA A 241 -15.10 9.57 -7.46
CA ALA A 241 -15.79 10.75 -6.93
C ALA A 241 -17.31 10.65 -7.18
N TRP A 242 -17.72 10.17 -8.36
CA TRP A 242 -19.13 9.94 -8.70
C TRP A 242 -19.74 8.90 -7.78
N TYR A 243 -19.05 7.77 -7.58
CA TYR A 243 -19.47 6.70 -6.69
C TYR A 243 -19.60 7.19 -5.23
N GLY A 244 -18.60 7.92 -4.74
CA GLY A 244 -18.62 8.47 -3.38
C GLY A 244 -19.77 9.44 -3.15
N MET A 245 -20.14 10.24 -4.16
CA MET A 245 -21.29 11.14 -4.10
C MET A 245 -22.64 10.41 -4.20
N ALA A 246 -22.73 9.38 -5.04
CA ALA A 246 -23.95 8.60 -5.22
C ALA A 246 -24.23 7.65 -4.05
N ARG A 247 -23.19 7.25 -3.30
CA ARG A 247 -23.34 6.35 -2.16
C ARG A 247 -24.13 7.06 -1.05
N PRO A 248 -25.29 6.53 -0.62
CA PRO A 248 -26.00 7.10 0.50
C PRO A 248 -25.13 7.04 1.76
N GLY A 249 -24.93 8.18 2.43
CA GLY A 249 -24.29 8.22 3.75
C GLY A 249 -25.12 7.46 4.79
N HIS A 250 -24.45 6.94 5.82
CA HIS A 250 -25.12 6.38 7.00
C HIS A 250 -25.76 7.48 7.86
N ASP A 251 -25.26 8.71 7.75
CA ASP A 251 -25.77 9.89 8.45
C ASP A 251 -26.83 10.59 7.61
N GLY A 252 -28.03 10.01 7.57
CA GLY A 252 -29.19 10.81 7.28
C GLY A 252 -29.36 11.81 8.41
N LEU A 253 -29.33 13.11 8.09
CA LEU A 253 -29.87 14.16 8.95
C LEU A 253 -31.21 13.65 9.50
N VAL A 254 -31.23 13.19 10.76
CA VAL A 254 -32.45 12.91 11.50
C VAL A 254 -33.01 14.28 11.84
N VAL A 255 -33.58 14.94 10.83
CA VAL A 255 -34.58 15.99 11.07
C VAL A 255 -35.65 15.33 11.92
N GLY A 256 -35.97 15.95 13.06
CA GLY A 256 -36.78 15.40 14.15
C GLY A 256 -37.90 14.48 13.66
N ARG A 257 -37.96 13.28 14.25
CA ARG A 257 -38.76 12.13 13.83
C ARG A 257 -40.27 12.39 13.82
N ASP A 258 -40.73 13.52 14.35
CA ASP A 258 -42.12 13.68 14.79
C ASP A 258 -43.00 14.57 13.90
N GLU A 259 -42.45 15.35 12.94
CA GLU A 259 -43.28 16.28 12.12
C GLU A 259 -43.14 16.18 10.59
N VAL A 260 -42.40 15.20 10.05
CA VAL A 260 -42.20 15.09 8.60
C VAL A 260 -43.33 14.31 7.93
N SER A 261 -44.05 14.96 6.99
CA SER A 261 -45.14 14.34 6.18
C SER A 261 -44.72 13.01 5.53
N MET A 262 -45.65 12.05 5.44
CA MET A 262 -45.45 10.75 4.79
C MET A 262 -44.95 10.88 3.34
N LEU A 263 -45.38 11.91 2.61
CA LEU A 263 -44.92 12.19 1.24
C LEU A 263 -43.42 12.49 1.17
N VAL A 264 -42.90 13.25 2.13
CA VAL A 264 -41.46 13.57 2.22
C VAL A 264 -40.66 12.31 2.55
N ARG A 265 -41.18 11.43 3.40
CA ARG A 265 -40.53 10.14 3.73
C ARG A 265 -40.48 9.21 2.53
N LEU A 266 -41.58 9.10 1.77
CA LEU A 266 -41.65 8.31 0.55
C LEU A 266 -40.70 8.86 -0.53
N GLY A 267 -40.68 10.18 -0.73
CA GLY A 267 -39.75 10.84 -1.64
C GLY A 267 -38.29 10.60 -1.26
N ALA A 268 -37.95 10.70 0.02
CA ALA A 268 -36.60 10.41 0.51
C ALA A 268 -36.22 8.93 0.35
N ALA A 269 -37.16 8.00 0.57
CA ALA A 269 -36.94 6.57 0.34
C ALA A 269 -36.70 6.26 -1.14
N PHE A 270 -37.51 6.83 -2.02
CA PHE A 270 -37.35 6.72 -3.46
C PHE A 270 -36.01 7.29 -3.93
N GLY A 271 -35.65 8.50 -3.47
CA GLY A 271 -34.35 9.10 -3.77
C GLY A 271 -33.17 8.24 -3.34
N ARG A 272 -33.22 7.63 -2.15
CA ARG A 272 -32.19 6.68 -1.68
C ARG A 272 -32.13 5.43 -2.56
N LEU A 273 -33.26 4.90 -3.04
CA LEU A 273 -33.29 3.75 -3.93
C LEU A 273 -32.62 4.07 -5.28
N VAL A 274 -32.95 5.22 -5.87
CA VAL A 274 -32.33 5.71 -7.12
C VAL A 274 -30.82 5.88 -6.93
N LEU A 275 -30.38 6.56 -5.87
CA LEU A 275 -28.96 6.75 -5.56
C LEU A 275 -28.21 5.42 -5.35
N ARG A 276 -28.84 4.43 -4.70
CA ARG A 276 -28.26 3.08 -4.60
C ARG A 276 -28.10 2.40 -5.95
N GLY A 277 -29.10 2.51 -6.83
CA GLY A 277 -29.01 2.00 -8.20
C GLY A 277 -27.86 2.65 -8.98
N VAL A 278 -27.75 3.98 -8.91
CA VAL A 278 -26.64 4.73 -9.52
C VAL A 278 -25.30 4.31 -8.94
N ALA A 279 -25.16 4.27 -7.60
CA ALA A 279 -23.93 3.82 -6.95
C ALA A 279 -23.54 2.39 -7.34
N TRP A 280 -24.51 1.50 -7.50
CA TRP A 280 -24.25 0.14 -7.98
C TRP A 280 -23.71 0.13 -9.42
N VAL A 281 -24.31 0.88 -10.34
CA VAL A 281 -23.80 1.00 -11.74
C VAL A 281 -22.38 1.58 -11.76
N LEU A 282 -22.13 2.63 -11.00
CA LEU A 282 -20.81 3.26 -10.90
C LEU A 282 -19.77 2.30 -10.32
N TYR A 283 -20.15 1.50 -9.32
CA TYR A 283 -19.31 0.44 -8.77
C TYR A 283 -19.00 -0.66 -9.80
N GLN A 284 -19.99 -1.10 -10.59
CA GLN A 284 -19.74 -2.04 -11.69
C GLN A 284 -18.76 -1.45 -12.72
N GLY A 285 -18.85 -0.14 -13.00
CA GLY A 285 -17.87 0.58 -13.80
C GLY A 285 -16.46 0.47 -13.23
N LEU A 286 -16.28 0.69 -11.92
CA LEU A 286 -14.98 0.55 -11.24
C LEU A 286 -14.44 -0.88 -11.35
N VAL A 287 -15.29 -1.89 -11.13
CA VAL A 287 -14.93 -3.31 -11.27
C VAL A 287 -14.53 -3.65 -12.71
N LEU A 288 -15.24 -3.10 -13.71
CA LEU A 288 -14.90 -3.29 -15.12
C LEU A 288 -13.54 -2.67 -15.46
N PHE A 289 -13.27 -1.45 -15.00
CA PHE A 289 -11.98 -0.80 -15.18
C PHE A 289 -10.84 -1.60 -14.56
N ASP A 290 -11.05 -2.09 -13.35
CA ASP A 290 -10.04 -2.88 -12.66
C ASP A 290 -9.75 -4.17 -13.44
N ARG A 291 -10.78 -4.87 -13.93
CA ARG A 291 -10.60 -6.05 -14.79
C ARG A 291 -9.85 -5.74 -16.09
N LEU A 292 -10.25 -4.69 -16.81
CA LEU A 292 -9.61 -4.28 -18.07
C LEU A 292 -8.16 -3.83 -17.88
N THR A 293 -7.78 -3.40 -16.68
CA THR A 293 -6.42 -2.89 -16.39
C THR A 293 -5.58 -3.83 -15.52
N SER A 294 -6.16 -4.90 -14.97
CA SER A 294 -5.52 -5.87 -14.07
C SER A 294 -4.25 -6.47 -14.69
N ARG A 295 -4.36 -7.04 -15.90
CA ARG A 295 -3.23 -7.65 -16.62
C ARG A 295 -2.09 -6.66 -16.87
N ALA A 296 -2.42 -5.45 -17.33
CA ALA A 296 -1.43 -4.40 -17.56
C ALA A 296 -0.78 -3.93 -16.24
N GLY A 297 -1.55 -3.88 -15.15
CA GLY A 297 -1.04 -3.62 -13.80
C GLY A 297 -0.07 -4.71 -13.35
N GLN A 298 -0.45 -5.98 -13.45
CA GLN A 298 0.41 -7.10 -13.07
C GLN A 298 1.71 -7.16 -13.89
N GLN A 299 1.64 -6.88 -15.20
CA GLN A 299 2.82 -6.73 -16.05
C GLN A 299 3.74 -5.61 -15.57
N ALA A 300 3.17 -4.45 -15.22
CA ALA A 300 3.95 -3.32 -14.72
C ALA A 300 4.64 -3.64 -13.37
N GLU A 301 4.00 -4.43 -12.50
CA GLU A 301 4.60 -4.89 -11.24
C GLU A 301 5.78 -5.82 -11.50
N TYR A 302 5.61 -6.86 -12.32
CA TYR A 302 6.70 -7.77 -12.69
C TYR A 302 7.89 -7.04 -13.33
N HIS A 303 7.61 -6.12 -14.25
CA HIS A 303 8.66 -5.34 -14.88
C HIS A 303 9.37 -4.42 -13.87
N SER A 304 8.65 -3.86 -12.89
CA SER A 304 9.23 -3.04 -11.83
C SER A 304 10.08 -3.89 -10.86
N ASP A 305 9.71 -5.14 -10.61
CA ASP A 305 10.50 -6.09 -9.83
C ASP A 305 11.81 -6.46 -10.55
N VAL A 306 11.77 -6.65 -11.87
CA VAL A 306 12.97 -6.88 -12.69
C VAL A 306 13.90 -5.65 -12.63
N LEU A 307 13.35 -4.44 -12.69
CA LEU A 307 14.15 -3.21 -12.54
C LEU A 307 14.72 -3.06 -11.14
N ALA A 308 13.95 -3.39 -10.09
CA ALA A 308 14.44 -3.41 -8.72
C ALA A 308 15.64 -4.37 -8.56
N ALA A 309 15.54 -5.58 -9.14
CA ALA A 309 16.61 -6.56 -9.15
C ALA A 309 17.83 -6.09 -9.95
N ARG A 310 17.64 -5.39 -11.07
CA ARG A 310 18.73 -4.79 -11.84
C ARG A 310 19.47 -3.71 -11.03
N VAL A 311 18.73 -2.85 -10.35
CA VAL A 311 19.30 -1.72 -9.60
C VAL A 311 20.06 -2.20 -8.36
N ALA A 312 19.50 -3.14 -7.59
CA ALA A 312 20.00 -3.47 -6.25
C ALA A 312 20.34 -4.96 -6.02
N GLY A 313 20.16 -5.80 -7.03
CA GLY A 313 20.37 -7.25 -6.96
C GLY A 313 19.09 -8.05 -6.67
N GLY A 314 19.03 -9.29 -7.17
CA GLY A 314 17.88 -10.18 -6.97
C GLY A 314 17.58 -10.50 -5.51
N LYS A 315 18.62 -10.61 -4.67
CA LYS A 315 18.45 -10.81 -3.21
C LYS A 315 17.73 -9.64 -2.55
N ALA A 316 18.13 -8.40 -2.86
CA ALA A 316 17.53 -7.19 -2.29
C ALA A 316 16.08 -6.97 -2.79
N ALA A 317 15.82 -7.26 -4.06
CA ALA A 317 14.46 -7.21 -4.60
C ALA A 317 13.53 -8.21 -3.90
N ARG A 318 13.98 -9.46 -3.70
CA ARG A 318 13.22 -10.47 -2.94
C ARG A 318 13.03 -10.08 -1.48
N GLY A 319 14.06 -9.52 -0.85
CA GLY A 319 14.02 -9.02 0.52
C GLY A 319 12.95 -7.94 0.71
N THR A 320 12.90 -6.98 -0.23
CA THR A 320 11.85 -5.94 -0.26
C THR A 320 10.44 -6.53 -0.40
N LEU A 321 10.23 -7.46 -1.33
CA LEU A 321 8.94 -8.14 -1.51
C LEU A 321 8.54 -8.95 -0.27
N ALA A 322 9.50 -9.61 0.38
CA ALA A 322 9.27 -10.35 1.61
C ALA A 322 8.93 -9.42 2.79
N ALA A 323 9.57 -8.25 2.87
CA ALA A 323 9.27 -7.24 3.89
C ALA A 323 7.83 -6.70 3.77
N LEU A 324 7.29 -6.56 2.54
CA LEU A 324 5.90 -6.17 2.33
C LEU A 324 4.89 -7.16 2.94
N LEU A 325 5.24 -8.45 3.05
CA LEU A 325 4.40 -9.46 3.70
C LEU A 325 4.33 -9.26 5.23
N LEU A 326 5.25 -8.50 5.83
CA LEU A 326 5.35 -8.28 7.27
C LEU A 326 4.48 -7.11 7.77
N PHE A 327 3.64 -6.50 6.92
CA PHE A 327 2.78 -5.38 7.30
C PHE A 327 2.03 -5.61 8.61
N ASN A 328 1.33 -6.75 8.73
CA ASN A 328 0.56 -7.07 9.93
C ASN A 328 1.45 -7.28 11.17
N SER A 329 2.68 -7.80 10.99
CA SER A 329 3.64 -7.94 12.07
C SER A 329 4.14 -6.57 12.55
N VAL A 330 4.40 -5.64 11.64
CA VAL A 330 4.78 -4.25 11.97
C VAL A 330 3.65 -3.55 12.72
N ASP A 331 2.43 -3.66 12.20
CA ASP A 331 1.24 -3.05 12.81
C ASP A 331 1.00 -3.60 14.22
N THR A 332 1.08 -4.93 14.39
CA THR A 332 0.99 -5.59 15.70
C THR A 332 2.09 -5.11 16.66
N ALA A 333 3.34 -5.02 16.19
CA ALA A 333 4.45 -4.55 17.01
C ALA A 333 4.25 -3.11 17.48
N ILE A 334 3.85 -2.21 16.58
CA ILE A 334 3.54 -0.81 16.92
C ILE A 334 2.40 -0.74 17.94
N HIS A 335 1.34 -1.53 17.75
CA HIS A 335 0.22 -1.59 18.69
C HIS A 335 0.63 -2.11 20.08
N GLN A 336 1.47 -3.14 20.15
CA GLN A 336 2.01 -3.67 21.40
C GLN A 336 2.87 -2.64 22.13
N ILE A 337 3.83 -2.02 21.43
CA ILE A 337 4.72 -0.99 22.00
C ILE A 337 3.90 0.19 22.53
N ARG A 338 2.90 0.64 21.76
CA ARG A 338 1.97 1.69 22.17
C ARG A 338 1.19 1.32 23.43
N ALA A 339 0.69 0.09 23.52
CA ALA A 339 -0.04 -0.38 24.69
C ALA A 339 0.84 -0.42 25.95
N GLU A 340 2.08 -0.88 25.83
CA GLU A 340 3.06 -0.89 26.92
C GLU A 340 3.42 0.51 27.43
N GLU A 341 3.66 1.46 26.50
CA GLU A 341 3.95 2.85 26.86
C GLU A 341 2.79 3.52 27.60
N ARG A 342 1.54 3.20 27.23
CA ARG A 342 0.34 3.68 27.95
C ARG A 342 0.13 2.99 29.29
N GLY A 343 0.50 1.71 29.41
CA GLY A 343 0.34 0.89 30.60
C GLY A 343 1.39 1.11 31.69
N ARG A 344 2.50 1.80 31.38
CA ARG A 344 3.55 2.13 32.36
C ARG A 344 3.00 3.05 33.47
N PRO A 345 2.99 2.60 34.74
CA PRO A 345 2.49 3.43 35.83
C PRO A 345 3.36 4.69 36.00
N ARG A 346 2.74 5.87 36.09
CA ARG A 346 3.37 7.21 36.24
C ARG A 346 4.13 7.41 37.57
N ILE A 347 4.45 6.33 38.29
CA ILE A 347 4.89 6.33 39.70
C ILE A 347 6.36 6.81 39.85
N PHE A 348 7.20 6.67 38.82
CA PHE A 348 8.60 7.15 38.87
C PHE A 348 8.80 8.64 38.59
N ARG A 349 7.74 9.43 38.35
CA ARG A 349 7.85 10.91 38.17
C ARG A 349 7.64 11.72 39.46
N ALA A 350 7.46 11.06 40.60
CA ALA A 350 7.19 11.73 41.88
C ALA A 350 8.42 11.79 42.80
N ARG A 351 9.59 12.26 42.32
CA ARG A 351 10.67 12.70 43.23
C ARG A 351 11.77 13.60 42.63
N SER A 352 11.43 14.48 41.70
CA SER A 352 12.25 15.66 41.42
C SER A 352 11.35 16.86 41.18
N ARG A 353 11.30 17.76 42.17
CA ARG A 353 10.80 19.12 41.99
C ARG A 353 11.98 19.98 41.53
N ARG A 354 12.02 20.36 40.25
CA ARG A 354 12.33 21.72 39.78
C ARG A 354 12.27 21.79 38.25
N THR A 355 11.50 22.79 37.79
CA THR A 355 11.54 23.47 36.48
C THR A 355 11.22 22.64 35.23
N GLU A 356 10.05 22.93 34.65
CA GLU A 356 9.73 22.78 33.21
C GLU A 356 9.76 21.37 32.59
N ASP A 357 9.23 20.35 33.27
CA ASP A 357 9.13 19.01 32.69
C ASP A 357 7.85 18.83 31.85
N ALA A 358 7.91 19.30 30.60
CA ALA A 358 7.15 18.68 29.53
C ALA A 358 7.42 17.16 29.53
N PRO A 359 6.47 16.29 29.17
CA PRO A 359 6.75 14.87 29.06
C PRO A 359 7.97 14.69 28.13
N ALA A 360 9.06 14.12 28.67
CA ALA A 360 10.20 13.71 27.86
C ALA A 360 9.65 13.05 26.57
N PRO A 361 10.00 13.58 25.39
CA PRO A 361 9.43 13.09 24.14
C PRO A 361 9.69 11.58 24.07
N PRO A 362 8.74 10.77 23.59
CA PRO A 362 8.97 9.34 23.40
C PRO A 362 10.26 9.20 22.62
N ALA A 363 11.23 8.45 23.14
CA ALA A 363 12.51 8.25 22.50
C ALA A 363 12.24 7.60 21.14
N PRO A 364 12.32 8.36 20.03
CA PRO A 364 11.79 7.86 18.76
C PRO A 364 12.64 6.74 18.22
N ASP A 365 13.93 6.74 18.54
CA ASP A 365 14.85 5.66 18.23
C ASP A 365 14.45 4.35 18.90
N LEU A 366 13.90 4.39 20.13
CA LEU A 366 13.45 3.20 20.83
C LEU A 366 12.27 2.53 20.12
N LEU A 367 11.33 3.29 19.55
CA LEU A 367 10.24 2.70 18.74
C LEU A 367 10.81 1.92 17.56
N TRP A 368 11.66 2.56 16.76
CA TRP A 368 12.20 1.97 15.54
C TRP A 368 13.13 0.79 15.84
N GLU A 369 13.94 0.88 16.90
CA GLU A 369 14.76 -0.22 17.40
C GLU A 369 13.89 -1.41 17.78
N ARG A 370 12.85 -1.21 18.60
CA ARG A 370 11.94 -2.29 19.01
C ARG A 370 11.16 -2.90 17.85
N VAL A 371 10.75 -2.11 16.87
CA VAL A 371 10.11 -2.62 15.64
C VAL A 371 11.09 -3.50 14.86
N ARG A 372 12.34 -3.06 14.68
CA ARG A 372 13.38 -3.87 14.03
C ARG A 372 13.68 -5.16 14.80
N GLU A 373 13.82 -5.09 16.12
CA GLU A 373 14.02 -6.26 16.98
C GLU A 373 12.86 -7.25 16.87
N HIS A 374 11.61 -6.76 16.90
CA HIS A 374 10.43 -7.59 16.72
C HIS A 374 10.48 -8.32 15.37
N LEU A 375 10.79 -7.62 14.28
CA LEU A 375 10.86 -8.23 12.96
C LEU A 375 12.03 -9.20 12.79
N ALA A 376 13.19 -8.88 13.34
CA ALA A 376 14.32 -9.80 13.38
C ALA A 376 13.97 -11.09 14.14
N SER A 377 13.10 -10.99 15.15
CA SER A 377 12.62 -12.13 15.94
C SER A 377 11.47 -12.92 15.29
N VAL A 378 10.94 -12.51 14.12
CA VAL A 378 9.91 -13.25 13.39
C VAL A 378 10.51 -14.56 12.87
N PRO A 379 10.02 -15.73 13.33
CA PRO A 379 10.57 -17.03 12.97
C PRO A 379 10.52 -17.29 11.46
N ALA A 380 11.48 -18.06 10.94
CA ALA A 380 11.50 -18.48 9.54
C ALA A 380 10.20 -19.19 9.13
N ILE A 381 9.61 -19.97 10.04
CA ILE A 381 8.35 -20.67 9.83
C ILE A 381 7.15 -19.71 9.65
N GLU A 382 7.16 -18.54 10.28
CA GLU A 382 6.12 -17.53 10.08
C GLU A 382 6.31 -16.82 8.73
N ARG A 383 7.56 -16.53 8.35
CA ARG A 383 7.87 -15.97 7.02
C ARG A 383 7.42 -16.90 5.90
N GLU A 384 7.67 -18.20 6.07
CA GLU A 384 7.17 -19.22 5.14
C GLU A 384 5.64 -19.26 5.10
N ARG A 385 4.97 -19.15 6.27
CA ARG A 385 3.51 -19.07 6.35
C ARG A 385 2.96 -17.94 5.50
N LEU A 386 3.50 -16.73 5.67
CA LEU A 386 3.08 -15.53 4.94
C LEU A 386 3.31 -15.69 3.43
N LEU A 387 4.42 -16.32 3.03
CA LEU A 387 4.68 -16.61 1.62
C LEU A 387 3.65 -17.60 1.04
N ARG A 388 3.36 -18.71 1.74
CA ARG A 388 2.33 -19.67 1.32
C ARG A 388 0.92 -19.08 1.33
N LEU A 389 0.63 -18.19 2.27
CA LEU A 389 -0.62 -17.42 2.28
C LEU A 389 -0.75 -16.56 1.04
N SER A 390 0.33 -15.90 0.59
CA SER A 390 0.30 -15.14 -0.65
C SER A 390 0.04 -16.01 -1.89
N ALA A 391 0.31 -17.31 -1.83
CA ALA A 391 -0.04 -18.27 -2.89
C ALA A 391 -1.50 -18.74 -2.80
N ARG A 392 -2.08 -18.77 -1.60
CA ARG A 392 -3.49 -19.11 -1.38
C ARG A 392 -4.44 -17.92 -1.52
N ASP A 393 -3.94 -16.70 -1.42
CA ASP A 393 -4.75 -15.48 -1.51
C ASP A 393 -5.32 -15.29 -2.92
N ARG A 394 -6.58 -15.71 -3.07
CA ARG A 394 -7.34 -15.57 -4.32
C ARG A 394 -7.70 -14.13 -4.65
N SER A 395 -7.65 -13.22 -3.67
CA SER A 395 -8.02 -11.81 -3.89
C SER A 395 -6.95 -11.04 -4.67
N ALA A 396 -5.68 -11.44 -4.53
CA ALA A 396 -4.57 -10.91 -5.32
C ALA A 396 -4.68 -11.28 -6.82
N VAL A 397 -5.36 -12.38 -7.14
CA VAL A 397 -5.41 -12.95 -8.50
C VAL A 397 -6.28 -12.12 -9.46
N ASP A 398 -7.34 -11.51 -8.95
CA ASP A 398 -8.17 -10.55 -9.70
C ASP A 398 -7.75 -9.09 -9.44
N GLY A 399 -6.71 -8.87 -8.62
CA GLY A 399 -6.15 -7.57 -8.31
C GLY A 399 -5.14 -7.06 -9.34
N SER A 400 -4.83 -5.77 -9.26
CA SER A 400 -3.79 -5.16 -10.09
C SER A 400 -2.36 -5.53 -9.69
N HIS A 401 -2.19 -6.15 -8.53
CA HIS A 401 -0.90 -6.61 -8.01
C HIS A 401 -0.88 -8.13 -8.09
N PRO A 402 0.13 -8.74 -8.74
CA PRO A 402 0.23 -10.18 -8.80
C PRO A 402 0.57 -10.74 -7.41
N PRO A 403 0.23 -12.01 -7.14
CA PRO A 403 0.60 -12.69 -5.91
C PRO A 403 2.10 -12.55 -5.59
N THR A 404 2.43 -12.17 -4.36
CA THR A 404 3.82 -11.87 -3.96
C THR A 404 4.76 -13.06 -4.16
N HIS A 405 4.29 -14.30 -3.98
CA HIS A 405 5.12 -15.49 -4.24
C HIS A 405 5.61 -15.59 -5.70
N LEU A 406 4.78 -15.22 -6.69
CA LEU A 406 5.18 -15.21 -8.11
C LEU A 406 6.18 -14.09 -8.40
N ARG A 407 6.00 -12.94 -7.76
CA ARG A 407 6.94 -11.81 -7.86
C ARG A 407 8.31 -12.18 -7.32
N ILE A 408 8.36 -12.83 -6.16
CA ILE A 408 9.60 -13.35 -5.55
C ILE A 408 10.23 -14.41 -6.45
N ALA A 409 9.44 -15.33 -7.01
CA ALA A 409 9.92 -16.35 -7.93
C ALA A 409 10.51 -15.74 -9.21
N LEU A 410 9.89 -14.69 -9.77
CA LEU A 410 10.40 -13.98 -10.93
C LEU A 410 11.71 -13.26 -10.60
N ALA A 411 11.77 -12.54 -9.49
CA ALA A 411 12.98 -11.83 -9.04
C ALA A 411 14.15 -12.79 -8.78
N ALA A 412 13.89 -14.02 -8.33
CA ALA A 412 14.91 -15.05 -8.15
C ALA A 412 15.60 -15.46 -9.46
N ARG A 413 14.94 -15.30 -10.61
CA ARG A 413 15.51 -15.63 -11.94
C ARG A 413 16.57 -14.62 -12.40
N GLY A 414 16.56 -13.41 -11.84
CA GLY A 414 17.49 -12.33 -12.19
C GLY A 414 18.92 -12.49 -11.63
N GLY A 415 19.17 -13.51 -10.82
CA GLY A 415 20.46 -13.75 -10.16
C GLY A 415 20.69 -12.84 -8.94
N ASP A 416 21.53 -13.29 -8.02
CA ASP A 416 21.83 -12.59 -6.75
C ASP A 416 23.03 -11.63 -6.84
N GLY A 417 23.29 -11.05 -8.03
CA GLY A 417 24.37 -10.07 -8.22
C GLY A 417 24.20 -8.81 -7.35
N ASP A 418 25.26 -8.01 -7.23
CA ASP A 418 25.31 -6.85 -6.32
C ASP A 418 24.44 -5.64 -6.73
N GLY A 419 23.80 -5.69 -7.91
CA GLY A 419 23.03 -4.58 -8.49
C GLY A 419 23.93 -3.49 -9.10
N ALA A 420 23.31 -2.60 -9.88
CA ALA A 420 24.02 -1.49 -10.55
C ALA A 420 24.27 -0.27 -9.64
N VAL A 421 23.49 -0.09 -8.57
CA VAL A 421 23.56 1.09 -7.70
C VAL A 421 23.96 0.69 -6.29
N THR A 422 25.00 1.34 -5.77
CA THR A 422 25.45 1.17 -4.39
C THR A 422 24.85 2.23 -3.45
N ALA A 423 24.59 1.83 -2.21
CA ALA A 423 24.05 2.68 -1.15
C ALA A 423 25.13 3.04 -0.11
N ALA A 424 26.20 3.72 -0.53
CA ALA A 424 27.29 4.09 0.38
C ALA A 424 26.91 5.19 1.40
N GLU A 425 25.77 5.87 1.20
CA GLU A 425 25.37 7.08 1.93
C GLU A 425 24.36 6.82 3.06
N SER A 426 24.15 5.56 3.46
CA SER A 426 23.07 5.16 4.38
C SER A 426 23.10 5.88 5.73
N ALA A 427 24.29 6.12 6.29
CA ALA A 427 24.45 6.85 7.55
C ALA A 427 24.01 8.32 7.42
N SER A 428 24.32 8.96 6.29
CA SER A 428 23.88 10.32 5.99
C SER A 428 22.36 10.37 5.84
N ILE A 429 21.78 9.41 5.11
CA ILE A 429 20.32 9.31 4.94
C ILE A 429 19.62 9.11 6.29
N ALA A 430 20.16 8.28 7.18
CA ALA A 430 19.60 8.09 8.53
C ALA A 430 19.60 9.40 9.34
N THR A 431 20.64 10.22 9.17
CA THR A 431 20.75 11.55 9.80
C THR A 431 19.72 12.52 9.23
N GLU A 432 19.57 12.56 7.90
CA GLU A 432 18.58 13.39 7.20
C GLU A 432 17.14 13.04 7.61
N LEU A 433 16.86 11.76 7.86
CA LEU A 433 15.53 11.29 8.26
C LEU A 433 15.25 11.43 9.77
N ALA A 434 16.24 11.69 10.62
CA ALA A 434 16.08 11.71 12.08
C ALA A 434 14.95 12.64 12.59
N PRO A 435 14.75 13.87 12.07
CA PRO A 435 13.63 14.72 12.49
C PRO A 435 12.26 14.11 12.15
N HIS A 436 12.16 13.39 11.02
CA HIS A 436 10.93 12.71 10.62
C HIS A 436 10.71 11.42 11.40
N ARG A 437 11.78 10.70 11.75
CA ARG A 437 11.75 9.56 12.68
C ARG A 437 11.13 9.96 14.01
N ALA A 438 11.51 11.11 14.55
CA ALA A 438 10.93 11.66 15.77
C ALA A 438 9.44 11.98 15.65
N ARG A 439 9.07 12.75 14.63
CA ARG A 439 7.69 13.18 14.39
C ARG A 439 6.74 11.99 14.19
N ILE A 440 7.13 11.04 13.33
CA ILE A 440 6.28 9.89 12.98
C ILE A 440 6.15 8.95 14.17
N ALA A 441 7.23 8.68 14.91
CA ALA A 441 7.17 7.88 16.13
C ALA A 441 6.19 8.48 17.15
N ALA A 442 6.23 9.79 17.37
CA ALA A 442 5.29 10.47 18.25
C ALA A 442 3.83 10.31 17.78
N GLY A 443 3.56 10.43 16.49
CA GLY A 443 2.22 10.21 15.92
C GLY A 443 1.73 8.77 16.10
N LEU A 444 2.59 7.79 15.81
CA LEU A 444 2.29 6.37 15.96
C LEU A 444 2.11 5.92 17.40
N LEU A 445 2.66 6.63 18.38
CA LEU A 445 2.46 6.33 19.81
C LEU A 445 1.26 7.10 20.41
N ALA A 446 0.88 8.22 19.81
CA ALA A 446 -0.23 9.06 20.27
C ALA A 446 -1.61 8.56 19.81
N GLY A 447 -1.76 8.12 18.56
CA GLY A 447 -2.98 7.44 18.08
C GLY A 447 -3.21 6.18 18.89
#